data_AF-A0A0A2HYL2-F1
#
_entry.id   AF-A0A0A2HYL2-F1
#
_cell.length_a   1.000
_cell.length_b   1.000
_cell.length_c   1.000
_cell.angle_alpha   90.00
_cell.angle_beta   90.00
_cell.angle_gamma   90.00
#
_symmetry.space_group_name_H-M   'P 1'
#
loop_
_entity.id
_entity.type
_entity.pdbx_description
1 polymer ?
#
loop_
_entity_poly.entity_id
_entity_poly.type
_entity_poly.pdbx_seq_one_letter_code
_entity_poly.pdbx_strand_id
1 'polypeptide(L)' 'MNTERQKRNRAFAAEFLAPADAIRKRLTAGEVSQEDIDDLAGDMGVSPFVVEHQIVNHRLAEVVE' A
#
# COMPACT_ATOMS: atom_id res chain seq x y z
N MET A 1 -23.08 0.37 4.96
CA MET A 1 -23.17 -0.65 3.90
C MET A 1 -22.18 -0.27 2.80
N ASN A 2 -21.08 -1.00 2.65
CA ASN A 2 -20.04 -0.70 1.65
C ASN A 2 -20.37 -1.50 0.38
N THR A 3 -20.88 -0.84 -0.66
CA THR A 3 -21.30 -1.51 -1.89
C THR A 3 -20.09 -2.04 -2.66
N GLU A 4 -20.25 -3.11 -3.43
CA GLU A 4 -19.17 -3.67 -4.26
C GLU A 4 -18.57 -2.64 -5.22
N ARG A 5 -19.38 -1.68 -5.69
CA ARG A 5 -18.91 -0.55 -6.50
C ARG A 5 -17.94 0.35 -5.73
N GLN A 6 -18.23 0.67 -4.48
CA GLN A 6 -17.36 1.51 -3.65
C GLN A 6 -16.03 0.81 -3.33
N LYS A 7 -16.08 -0.51 -3.08
CA LYS A 7 -14.85 -1.31 -2.88
C LYS A 7 -13.96 -1.28 -4.11
N ARG A 8 -14.52 -1.53 -5.30
CA ARG A 8 -13.77 -1.48 -6.57
C ARG A 8 -13.20 -0.10 -6.84
N ASN A 9 -13.97 0.97 -6.60
CA ASN A 9 -13.47 2.33 -6.80
C ASN A 9 -12.30 2.66 -5.86
N ARG A 10 -12.34 2.20 -4.60
CA ARG A 10 -11.21 2.37 -3.67
C ARG A 10 -9.98 1.57 -4.09
N ALA A 11 -10.16 0.31 -4.49
CA ALA A 11 -9.06 -0.52 -4.97
C ALA A 11 -8.40 0.09 -6.22
N PHE A 12 -9.21 0.58 -7.17
CA PHE A 12 -8.72 1.29 -8.34
C PHE A 12 -7.94 2.56 -7.98
N ALA A 13 -8.47 3.39 -7.07
CA ALA A 13 -7.78 4.61 -6.63
C ALA A 13 -6.46 4.29 -5.91
N ALA A 14 -6.44 3.25 -5.07
CA ALA A 14 -5.22 2.80 -4.39
C ALA A 14 -4.16 2.33 -5.39
N GLU A 15 -4.53 1.57 -6.42
CA GLU A 15 -3.59 1.11 -7.44
C GLU A 15 -3.09 2.24 -8.35
N PHE A 16 -3.95 3.23 -8.62
CA PHE A 16 -3.56 4.41 -9.39
C PHE A 16 -2.57 5.31 -8.63
N LEU A 17 -2.81 5.51 -7.32
CA LEU A 17 -1.98 6.39 -6.48
C LEU A 17 -0.71 5.71 -5.99
N ALA A 18 -0.79 4.44 -5.61
CA ALA A 18 0.30 3.67 -5.06
C ALA A 18 0.33 2.26 -5.67
N PRO A 19 0.90 2.09 -6.89
CA PRO A 19 0.87 0.81 -7.57
C PRO A 19 1.64 -0.27 -6.80
N ALA A 20 1.06 -1.45 -6.65
CA ALA A 20 1.67 -2.56 -5.91
C ALA A 20 3.05 -2.94 -6.46
N ASP A 21 3.23 -2.92 -7.78
CA ASP A 21 4.52 -3.23 -8.43
C ASP A 21 5.60 -2.19 -8.12
N ALA A 22 5.22 -0.92 -7.94
CA ALA A 22 6.16 0.13 -7.56
C ALA A 22 6.59 0.01 -6.09
N ILE A 23 5.66 -0.36 -5.21
CA ILE A 23 5.96 -0.66 -3.79
C ILE A 23 6.88 -1.88 -3.71
N ARG A 24 6.54 -2.98 -4.40
CA ARG A 24 7.32 -4.22 -4.40
C ARG A 24 8.78 -4.04 -4.81
N LYS A 25 9.05 -3.14 -5.76
CA LYS A 25 10.43 -2.85 -6.21
C LYS A 25 11.28 -2.13 -5.15
N ARG A 26 10.65 -1.48 -4.19
CA ARG A 26 11.31 -0.75 -3.10
C ARG A 26 11.43 -1.60 -1.84
N LEU A 27 10.59 -2.62 -1.68
CA LEU A 27 10.71 -3.60 -0.61
C LEU A 27 11.91 -4.53 -0.87
N THR A 28 12.90 -4.48 0.02
CA THR A 28 14.09 -5.34 -0.02
C THR A 28 13.94 -6.63 0.79
N ALA A 29 12.98 -6.70 1.71
CA ALA A 29 12.74 -7.83 2.61
C ALA A 29 11.26 -8.25 2.59
N GLY A 30 10.98 -9.45 3.12
CA GLY A 30 9.61 -9.94 3.30
C GLY A 30 8.86 -9.29 4.47
N GLU A 31 9.54 -8.45 5.24
CA GLU A 31 9.02 -7.66 6.35
C GLU A 31 9.20 -6.17 6.03
N VAL A 32 8.30 -5.34 6.54
CA VAL A 32 8.30 -3.87 6.36
C VAL A 32 7.88 -3.20 7.65
N SER A 33 8.67 -2.23 8.13
CA SER A 33 8.35 -1.49 9.35
C SER A 33 7.37 -0.34 9.07
N GLN A 34 6.80 0.23 10.14
CA GLN A 34 5.96 1.42 10.00
C GLN A 34 6.75 2.63 9.45
N GLU A 35 8.04 2.76 9.80
CA GLU A 35 8.93 3.81 9.28
C GLU A 35 9.13 3.65 7.77
N ASP A 36 9.34 2.42 7.28
CA ASP A 36 9.44 2.14 5.84
C ASP A 36 8.14 2.50 5.10
N ILE A 37 6.98 2.23 5.72
CA ILE A 37 5.66 2.58 5.15
C ILE A 37 5.51 4.11 5.04
N ASP A 38 5.90 4.84 6.07
CA ASP A 38 5.82 6.30 6.11
C ASP A 38 6.74 6.93 5.04
N ASP A 39 7.96 6.40 4.89
CA ASP A 39 8.91 6.81 3.86
C ASP A 39 8.37 6.56 2.45
N LEU A 40 7.85 5.35 2.19
CA LEU A 40 7.23 4.99 0.92
C LEU A 40 6.03 5.89 0.59
N ALA A 41 5.23 6.22 1.60
CA ALA A 41 4.07 7.09 1.43
C ALA A 41 4.49 8.54 1.14
N GLY A 42 5.54 9.02 1.79
CA GLY A 42 6.17 10.31 1.52
C GLY A 42 6.67 10.42 0.08
N ASP A 43 7.41 9.41 -0.39
CA ASP A 43 7.93 9.32 -1.76
C ASP A 43 6.82 9.34 -2.83
N MET A 44 5.66 8.76 -2.49
CA MET A 44 4.52 8.65 -3.41
C MET A 44 3.52 9.80 -3.25
N GLY A 45 3.66 10.64 -2.24
CA GLY A 45 2.75 11.75 -1.94
C GLY A 45 1.36 11.29 -1.53
N VAL A 46 1.26 10.15 -0.84
CA VAL A 46 -0.02 9.54 -0.39
C VAL A 46 -0.03 9.37 1.12
N SER A 47 -1.18 8.99 1.68
CA SER A 47 -1.26 8.60 3.09
C SER A 47 -0.58 7.23 3.31
N PRO A 48 0.14 7.04 4.44
CA PRO A 48 0.69 5.73 4.85
C PRO A 48 -0.34 4.60 4.80
N PHE A 49 -1.58 4.91 5.16
CA PHE A 49 -2.71 3.97 5.10
C PHE A 49 -2.95 3.37 3.71
N VAL A 50 -2.70 4.13 2.63
CA VAL A 50 -2.84 3.63 1.26
C VAL A 50 -1.75 2.62 0.93
N VAL A 51 -0.51 2.89 1.36
CA VAL A 51 0.65 2.03 1.15
C VAL A 51 0.51 0.75 1.98
N GLU A 52 0.16 0.86 3.25
CA GLU A 52 -0.12 -0.29 4.13
C GLU A 52 -1.22 -1.19 3.53
N HIS A 53 -2.33 -0.59 3.09
CA HIS A 53 -3.38 -1.36 2.44
C HIS A 53 -2.93 -2.06 1.16
N GLN A 54 -2.07 -1.42 0.37
CA GLN A 54 -1.51 -2.04 -0.82
C GLN A 54 -0.63 -3.24 -0.47
N ILE A 55 0.24 -3.10 0.53
CA ILE A 55 1.10 -4.17 1.04
C ILE A 55 0.25 -5.35 1.50
N VAL A 56 -0.80 -5.11 2.30
CA VAL A 56 -1.68 -6.16 2.83
C VAL A 56 -2.54 -6.79 1.74
N ASN A 57 -3.21 -5.99 0.90
CA ASN A 57 -4.13 -6.50 -0.12
C ASN A 57 -3.40 -7.33 -1.20
N HIS A 58 -2.17 -6.93 -1.56
CA HIS A 58 -1.35 -7.61 -2.55
C HIS A 58 -0.37 -8.61 -1.93
N ARG A 59 -0.33 -8.73 -0.59
CA ARG A 59 0.55 -9.63 0.17
C ARG A 59 2.03 -9.43 -0.17
N LEU A 60 2.46 -8.18 -0.16
CA LEU A 60 3.81 -7.79 -0.59
C LEU A 60 4.87 -8.04 0.49
N ALA A 61 4.51 -7.84 1.77
CA ALA A 61 5.35 -8.05 2.95
C ALA A 61 4.49 -8.19 4.21
N GLU A 62 5.09 -8.67 5.30
CA GLU A 62 4.53 -8.65 6.65
C GLU A 62 4.87 -7.32 7.32
N VAL A 63 3.86 -6.63 7.86
CA VAL A 63 4.06 -5.36 8.56
C VAL A 63 4.49 -5.66 9.98
N VAL A 64 5.67 -5.18 10.36
CA VAL A 64 6.25 -5.33 11.70
C VAL A 64 6.30 -3.97 12.41
N GLU A 65 6.33 -3.98 13.75
CA GLU A 65 6.45 -2.77 14.57
C GLU A 65 7.78 -2.04 14.36
#